data_AF-A0A4R1YNR9-F1
#
_entry.id   AF-A0A4R1YNR9-F1
#
_cell.length_a   1.000
_cell.length_b   1.000
_cell.length_c   1.000
_cell.angle_alpha   90.00
_cell.angle_beta   90.00
_cell.angle_gamma   90.00
#
_symmetry.space_group_name_H-M   'P 1'
#
loop_
_entity.id
_entity.type
_entity.pdbx_description
1 polymer ?
#
loop_
_entity_poly.entity_id
_entity_poly.type
_entity_poly.pdbx_seq_one_letter_code
_entity_poly.pdbx_strand_id
1 'polypeptide(L)'
;MVFKQPTFFGEPYEPETGADKDAALEEAVGNALAVAGGIDAADVKVTLDDHAVVLTGIVATAPEIERATAVAQAIAGTTPVRNEIKIAQ
;
A
#
# COMPACT_ATOMS: atom_id res chain seq x y z
N MET A 1 16.27 2.74 40.33
CA MET A 1 15.10 2.84 39.44
C MET A 1 15.33 1.87 38.29
N VAL A 2 14.44 0.90 38.10
CA VAL A 2 14.56 -0.09 37.03
C VAL A 2 13.76 0.41 35.82
N PHE A 3 14.47 0.77 34.75
CA PHE A 3 13.82 1.08 33.47
C PHE A 3 13.46 -0.24 32.80
N LYS A 4 12.21 -0.66 32.98
CA LYS A 4 11.65 -1.80 32.28
C LYS A 4 11.29 -1.34 30.87
N GLN A 5 11.99 -1.82 29.85
CA GLN A 5 11.54 -1.64 28.47
C GLN A 5 10.12 -2.22 28.33
N PRO A 6 9.19 -1.52 27.67
CA PRO A 6 7.90 -2.11 27.33
C PRO A 6 8.13 -3.19 26.28
N THR A 7 8.05 -4.46 26.71
CA THR A 7 8.07 -5.63 25.84
C THR A 7 6.64 -5.90 25.35
N PHE A 8 6.38 -5.75 24.06
CA PHE A 8 5.13 -6.21 23.43
C PHE A 8 5.37 -7.66 22.95
N PHE A 9 4.68 -8.62 23.55
CA PHE A 9 4.53 -10.02 23.12
C PHE A 9 5.77 -10.91 22.85
N GLY A 10 6.94 -10.61 23.41
CA GLY A 10 7.94 -11.66 23.70
C GLY A 10 8.68 -12.29 22.51
N GLU A 11 8.44 -11.85 21.28
CA GLU A 11 9.30 -12.12 20.13
C GLU A 11 9.95 -10.81 19.71
N PRO A 12 11.29 -10.74 19.56
CA PRO A 12 11.89 -9.59 18.93
C PRO A 12 11.33 -9.53 17.50
N TYR A 13 10.47 -8.56 17.22
CA TYR A 13 10.28 -8.11 15.85
C TYR A 13 11.63 -7.52 15.45
N GLU A 14 12.48 -8.37 14.89
CA GLU A 14 13.64 -7.92 14.14
C GLU A 14 13.03 -7.29 12.89
N PRO A 15 13.05 -5.95 12.72
CA PRO A 15 12.79 -5.39 11.41
C PRO A 15 13.94 -5.85 10.53
N GLU A 16 13.80 -7.04 9.96
CA GLU A 16 14.48 -7.37 8.73
C GLU A 16 14.16 -6.20 7.79
N THR A 17 15.21 -5.46 7.45
CA THR A 17 15.23 -4.08 6.91
C THR A 17 14.42 -3.90 5.58
N GLY A 18 13.69 -4.93 5.15
CA GLY A 18 12.67 -4.88 4.11
C GLY A 18 11.35 -4.25 4.59
N ALA A 19 10.81 -4.66 5.75
CA ALA A 19 9.46 -4.25 6.16
C ALA A 19 9.27 -2.73 6.28
N ASP A 20 10.31 -2.00 6.71
CA ASP A 20 10.28 -0.53 6.78
C ASP A 20 10.25 0.12 5.39
N LYS A 21 10.90 -0.50 4.39
CA LYS A 21 10.88 -0.03 3.00
C LYS A 21 9.56 -0.34 2.32
N ASP A 22 9.00 -1.51 2.59
CA ASP A 22 7.70 -1.94 2.05
C ASP A 22 6.60 -1.02 2.57
N ALA A 23 6.59 -0.75 3.88
CA ALA A 23 5.68 0.20 4.51
C ALA A 23 5.81 1.62 3.92
N ALA A 24 7.04 2.12 3.74
CA ALA A 24 7.26 3.43 3.14
C ALA A 24 6.75 3.51 1.69
N LEU A 25 6.88 2.42 0.92
CA LEU A 25 6.38 2.36 -0.45
C LEU A 25 4.85 2.27 -0.47
N GLU A 26 4.23 1.46 0.39
CA GLU A 26 2.77 1.42 0.57
C GLU A 26 2.21 2.79 0.94
N GLU A 27 2.80 3.47 1.90
CA GLU A 27 2.40 4.82 2.30
C GLU A 27 2.57 5.82 1.16
N ALA A 28 3.66 5.75 0.40
CA ALA A 28 3.88 6.62 -0.76
C ALA A 28 2.82 6.41 -1.85
N VAL A 29 2.47 5.15 -2.15
CA VAL A 29 1.43 4.81 -3.13
C VAL A 29 0.06 5.25 -2.62
N GLY A 30 -0.27 4.98 -1.36
CA GLY A 30 -1.53 5.39 -0.74
C GLY A 30 -1.71 6.92 -0.73
N ASN A 31 -0.65 7.65 -0.38
CA ASN A 31 -0.66 9.11 -0.43
C ASN A 31 -0.80 9.63 -1.87
N ALA A 32 -0.09 9.04 -2.83
CA ALA A 32 -0.21 9.42 -4.24
C ALA A 32 -1.63 9.20 -4.77
N LEU A 33 -2.29 8.10 -4.38
CA LEU A 33 -3.70 7.83 -4.71
C LEU A 33 -4.64 8.85 -4.08
N ALA A 34 -4.43 9.19 -2.80
CA ALA A 34 -5.21 10.20 -2.10
C ALA A 34 -5.07 11.60 -2.75
N VAL A 35 -3.86 11.94 -3.23
CA VAL A 35 -3.59 13.22 -3.91
C VAL A 35 -4.08 13.22 -5.35
N ALA A 36 -3.98 12.09 -6.07
CA ALA A 36 -4.39 11.99 -7.47
C ALA A 36 -5.87 12.37 -7.68
N GLY A 37 -6.70 12.17 -6.65
CA GLY A 37 -8.08 12.61 -6.62
C GLY A 37 -8.97 11.84 -7.58
N GLY A 38 -10.23 11.69 -7.21
CA GLY A 38 -11.22 11.01 -8.05
C GLY A 38 -11.19 9.49 -7.99
N ILE A 39 -10.40 8.89 -7.10
CA ILE A 39 -10.49 7.48 -6.67
C ILE A 39 -10.90 7.49 -5.21
N ASP A 40 -11.89 6.68 -4.84
CA ASP A 40 -12.28 6.51 -3.44
C ASP A 40 -11.24 5.63 -2.70
N ALA A 41 -10.09 6.24 -2.40
CA ALA A 41 -8.96 5.57 -1.73
C ALA A 41 -9.32 5.03 -0.33
N ALA A 42 -10.49 5.39 0.22
CA ALA A 42 -10.99 4.85 1.48
C ALA A 42 -11.33 3.35 1.40
N ASP A 43 -11.78 2.87 0.22
CA ASP A 43 -12.10 1.46 -0.03
C ASP A 43 -11.02 0.73 -0.84
N VAL A 44 -9.91 1.41 -1.14
CA VAL A 44 -8.76 0.83 -1.84
C VAL A 44 -7.63 0.57 -0.85
N LYS A 45 -7.25 -0.69 -0.72
CA LYS A 45 -6.13 -1.15 0.07
C LYS A 45 -4.92 -1.42 -0.83
N VAL A 46 -3.80 -0.81 -0.47
CA VAL A 46 -2.49 -1.06 -1.07
C VAL A 46 -1.74 -2.00 -0.14
N THR A 47 -1.10 -3.02 -0.69
CA THR A 47 -0.22 -3.93 0.05
C THR A 47 1.00 -4.25 -0.80
N LEU A 48 2.18 -4.38 -0.20
CA LEU A 48 3.33 -4.97 -0.87
C LEU A 48 3.44 -6.46 -0.54
N ASP A 49 3.54 -7.29 -1.57
CA ASP A 49 3.77 -8.73 -1.44
C ASP A 49 4.95 -9.13 -2.34
N ASP A 50 6.03 -9.65 -1.75
CA ASP A 50 7.22 -10.14 -2.47
C ASP A 50 7.76 -9.17 -3.54
N HIS A 51 7.97 -7.90 -3.17
CA HIS A 51 8.33 -6.82 -4.11
C HIS A 51 7.32 -6.62 -5.26
N ALA A 52 6.03 -6.84 -5.02
CA ALA A 52 4.95 -6.49 -5.93
C ALA A 52 3.92 -5.61 -5.21
N VAL A 53 3.53 -4.51 -5.85
CA VAL A 53 2.44 -3.65 -5.35
C VAL A 53 1.13 -4.32 -5.73
N VAL A 54 0.33 -4.69 -4.74
CA VAL A 54 -1.00 -5.25 -4.93
C VAL A 54 -2.03 -4.21 -4.50
N LEU A 55 -2.90 -3.82 -5.44
CA LEU A 55 -4.02 -2.93 -5.20
C LEU A 55 -5.29 -3.76 -5.15
N THR A 56 -5.96 -3.75 -4.01
CA THR A 56 -7.24 -4.44 -3.79
C THR A 56 -8.27 -3.42 -3.33
N GLY A 57 -9.54 -3.65 -3.64
CA GLY A 57 -10.59 -2.76 -3.17
C GLY A 57 -11.74 -2.63 -4.14
N ILE A 58 -12.57 -1.63 -3.89
CA ILE A 58 -13.76 -1.35 -4.67
C ILE A 58 -13.75 0.12 -5.09
N VAL A 59 -13.99 0.40 -6.37
CA VAL A 59 -14.13 1.76 -6.91
C VAL A 59 -15.45 1.93 -7.64
N ALA A 60 -15.85 3.18 -7.88
CA ALA A 60 -17.13 3.47 -8.52
C ALA A 60 -17.10 3.30 -10.05
N THR A 61 -15.95 3.51 -10.69
CA THR A 61 -15.85 3.54 -12.15
C THR A 61 -14.59 2.84 -12.70
N ALA A 62 -14.66 2.36 -13.94
CA ALA A 62 -13.49 1.80 -14.64
C ALA A 62 -12.30 2.78 -14.81
N PRO A 63 -12.48 4.07 -15.17
CA PRO A 63 -11.37 5.01 -15.29
C PRO A 63 -10.61 5.25 -13.97
N GLU A 64 -11.26 5.05 -12.81
CA GLU A 64 -10.58 5.07 -11.51
C GLU A 64 -9.54 3.96 -11.39
N ILE A 65 -9.87 2.75 -11.85
CA ILE A 65 -8.95 1.59 -11.83
C ILE A 65 -7.72 1.90 -12.69
N GLU A 66 -7.91 2.45 -13.88
CA GLU A 66 -6.81 2.81 -14.77
C GLU A 66 -5.91 3.89 -14.16
N ARG A 67 -6.52 4.91 -13.55
CA ARG A 67 -5.80 5.96 -12.83
C ARG A 67 -5.01 5.40 -11.66
N ALA A 68 -5.62 4.54 -10.84
CA ALA A 68 -4.95 3.91 -9.71
C ALA A 68 -3.75 3.09 -10.16
N THR A 69 -3.90 2.31 -11.23
CA THR A 69 -2.80 1.53 -11.83
C THR A 69 -1.68 2.43 -12.34
N ALA A 70 -2.01 3.54 -13.01
CA ALA A 70 -1.02 4.46 -13.55
C ALA A 70 -0.24 5.18 -12.45
N VAL A 71 -0.92 5.62 -11.39
CA VAL A 71 -0.30 6.25 -10.21
C VAL A 71 0.60 5.27 -9.48
N ALA A 72 0.09 4.05 -9.22
CA ALA A 72 0.88 3.00 -8.58
C ALA A 72 2.12 2.65 -9.41
N GLN A 73 2.01 2.49 -10.73
CA GLN A 73 3.15 2.27 -11.61
C GLN A 73 4.16 3.42 -11.62
N ALA A 74 3.68 4.67 -11.55
CA ALA A 74 4.55 5.84 -11.50
C ALA A 74 5.40 5.89 -10.21
N ILE A 75 4.84 5.45 -9.08
CA ILE A 75 5.56 5.37 -7.80
C ILE A 75 6.42 4.10 -7.71
N ALA A 76 5.87 2.96 -8.15
CA ALA A 76 6.54 1.66 -8.19
C ALA A 76 7.75 1.64 -9.12
N GLY A 77 7.70 2.38 -10.23
CA GLY A 77 8.78 2.52 -11.21
C GLY A 77 9.10 1.22 -11.96
N THR A 78 9.79 0.29 -11.28
CA THR A 78 10.19 -1.04 -11.80
C THR A 78 9.47 -2.19 -11.09
N THR A 79 8.80 -1.92 -9.98
CA THR A 79 8.10 -2.93 -9.19
C THR A 79 6.82 -3.38 -9.91
N PRO A 80 6.55 -4.69 -10.04
CA PRO A 80 5.33 -5.18 -10.65
C PRO A 80 4.10 -4.70 -9.87
N VAL A 81 3.10 -4.18 -10.60
CA VAL A 81 1.83 -3.72 -10.02
C VAL A 81 0.73 -4.68 -10.43
N ARG A 82 0.08 -5.30 -9.44
CA ARG A 82 -1.11 -6.13 -9.60
C ARG A 82 -2.33 -5.32 -9.19
N ASN A 83 -3.24 -5.13 -10.13
CA ASN A 83 -4.52 -4.48 -9.86
C ASN A 83 -5.62 -5.55 -9.75
N GLU A 84 -6.17 -5.69 -8.55
CA GLU A 84 -7.31 -6.54 -8.21
C GLU A 84 -8.51 -5.71 -7.72
N ILE A 85 -8.54 -4.42 -8.05
CA ILE A 85 -9.64 -3.52 -7.74
C ILE A 85 -10.87 -3.93 -8.56
N LYS A 86 -12.03 -3.95 -7.91
CA LYS A 86 -13.32 -4.25 -8.54
C LYS A 86 -14.17 -3.00 -8.63
N ILE A 87 -15.08 -2.97 -9.61
CA ILE A 87 -16.10 -1.92 -9.67
C ILE A 87 -17.29 -2.32 -8.80
N ALA A 88 -17.78 -1.39 -7.95
CA ALA A 88 -19.08 -1.50 -7.32
C ALA A 88 -20.13 -1.38 -8.44
N GLN A 89 -20.74 -2.51 -8.79
CA GLN A 89 -21.72 -2.61 -9.87
C GLN A 89 -23.12 -2.17 -9.42
#